data_AF-A0A1F5E3X1-F1
#
_entry.id   AF-A0A1F5E3X1-F1
#
_cell.length_a   1.000
_cell.length_b   1.000
_cell.length_c   1.000
_cell.angle_alpha   90.00
_cell.angle_beta   90.00
_cell.angle_gamma   90.00
#
_symmetry.space_group_name_H-M   'P 1'
#
loop_
_entity.id
_entity.type
_entity.pdbx_description
1 polymer ?
#
loop_
_entity_poly.entity_id
_entity_poly.type
_entity_poly.pdbx_seq_one_letter_code
_entity_poly.pdbx_strand_id
1 'polypeptide(L)'
;MAHETLSVGIDIGSTKIITCVGKSEEGTIDIIGLGKAPNQGMRKGLIVDVEETVSAISASLEEAERMAGMPLRSAAVNIEGNHIESADSKGVIAVAKVDGEITEEDLTRVLEAARAIPNKPNREILHVLPKNFIIDGQEGIKDPIGMTGIRLEVDATVVSTSSSALKNLCRCVEQAGIQTQDIVFSPLAVAKVLLSRRQMEIGVILIDVGAASTSYAFFEDGDMISCGVIPIGSSHITNDIAIGLRTSLDVADILKLKYGFALPEKVSEKEEVQLNNLDKKEDGVASLKYISEIIEARLKEILLIVREKLREIGRDGTMPAGVIITGGGSKLEGIIELTKETLRLPAQIGSPIIEIGGLVDKLDDPVYSTSVGLMFWGRDHKESGFSLEKTSVSGVLSAAKGFFKQFLP
;
A
#
# COMPACT_ATOMS: atom_id res chain seq x y z
N MET A 1 -18.23 27.16 15.23
CA MET A 1 -16.89 27.30 14.63
C MET A 1 -16.60 25.95 13.99
N ALA A 2 -16.41 25.90 12.67
CA ALA A 2 -16.12 24.65 11.98
C ALA A 2 -14.81 24.07 12.55
N HIS A 3 -14.83 22.80 12.94
CA HIS A 3 -13.64 22.13 13.45
C HIS A 3 -12.72 21.80 12.28
N GLU A 4 -11.71 22.64 12.04
CA GLU A 4 -10.63 22.30 11.12
C GLU A 4 -9.97 21.00 11.56
N THR A 5 -10.02 19.98 10.69
CA THR A 5 -9.44 18.67 10.99
C THR A 5 -8.28 18.41 10.04
N LEU A 6 -7.08 18.31 10.61
CA LEU A 6 -5.88 17.94 9.89
C LEU A 6 -5.74 16.44 9.81
N SER A 7 -5.34 15.96 8.65
CA SER A 7 -5.02 14.56 8.39
C SER A 7 -3.66 14.45 7.71
N VAL A 8 -2.88 13.45 8.11
CA VAL A 8 -1.50 13.28 7.64
C VAL A 8 -1.28 11.83 7.26
N GLY A 9 -0.74 11.61 6.07
CA GLY A 9 -0.29 10.32 5.58
C GLY A 9 1.21 10.33 5.33
N ILE A 10 1.93 9.31 5.81
CA ILE A 10 3.37 9.12 5.54
C ILE A 10 3.56 7.79 4.82
N ASP A 11 3.91 7.86 3.55
CA ASP A 11 4.34 6.71 2.76
C ASP A 11 5.84 6.47 2.97
N ILE A 12 6.20 5.42 3.70
CA ILE A 12 7.56 4.98 3.96
C ILE A 12 7.99 3.95 2.91
N GLY A 13 8.33 4.47 1.73
CA GLY A 13 8.79 3.69 0.59
C GLY A 13 10.28 3.33 0.66
N SER A 14 10.67 2.28 -0.07
CA SER A 14 12.06 1.77 -0.06
C SER A 14 13.10 2.72 -0.66
N THR A 15 12.70 3.64 -1.54
CA THR A 15 13.60 4.61 -2.21
C THR A 15 13.30 6.06 -1.85
N LYS A 16 12.14 6.32 -1.26
CA LYS A 16 11.66 7.66 -0.91
C LYS A 16 10.59 7.58 0.17
N ILE A 17 10.48 8.64 0.95
CA ILE A 17 9.39 8.87 1.89
C ILE A 17 8.59 10.06 1.41
N ILE A 18 7.26 9.97 1.48
CA ILE A 18 6.35 11.03 1.05
C ILE A 18 5.37 11.32 2.18
N THR A 19 5.35 12.56 2.64
CA THR A 19 4.40 13.06 3.63
C THR A 19 3.34 13.90 2.92
N CYS A 20 2.07 13.60 3.14
CA CYS A 20 0.93 14.36 2.62
C CYS A 20 0.08 14.91 3.77
N VAL A 21 -0.25 16.21 3.71
CA VAL A 21 -1.04 16.91 4.72
C VAL A 21 -2.30 17.45 4.07
N GLY A 22 -3.45 16.98 4.57
CA GLY A 22 -4.77 17.42 4.16
C GLY A 22 -5.47 18.22 5.25
N LYS A 23 -6.14 19.30 4.86
CA LYS A 23 -7.03 20.09 5.71
C LYS A 23 -8.47 19.87 5.23
N SER A 24 -9.33 19.35 6.11
CA SER A 24 -10.75 19.19 5.83
C SER A 24 -11.52 20.45 6.24
N GLU A 25 -12.24 21.06 5.30
CA GLU A 25 -13.12 22.22 5.51
C GLU A 25 -14.41 22.04 4.68
N GLU A 26 -15.57 22.13 5.35
CA GLU A 26 -16.91 22.05 4.73
C GLU A 26 -17.15 20.82 3.82
N GLY A 27 -16.50 19.68 4.13
CA GLY A 27 -16.65 18.42 3.40
C GLY A 27 -15.71 18.28 2.19
N THR A 28 -14.95 19.32 1.86
CA THR A 28 -13.84 19.28 0.92
C THR A 28 -12.52 19.09 1.65
N ILE A 29 -11.55 18.45 0.99
CA ILE A 29 -10.21 18.31 1.54
C ILE A 29 -9.19 18.96 0.63
N ASP A 30 -8.45 19.90 1.21
CA ASP A 30 -7.37 20.61 0.54
C ASP A 30 -6.03 20.03 0.95
N ILE A 31 -5.20 19.70 -0.02
CA ILE A 31 -3.81 19.35 0.26
C ILE A 31 -3.04 20.65 0.46
N ILE A 32 -2.60 20.85 1.70
CA ILE A 32 -1.91 22.06 2.15
C ILE A 32 -0.39 21.85 2.33
N GLY A 33 0.08 20.60 2.31
CA GLY A 33 1.50 20.30 2.46
C GLY A 33 1.89 18.97 1.82
N LEU A 34 3.03 18.96 1.14
CA LEU A 34 3.64 17.77 0.54
C LEU A 34 5.14 17.79 0.78
N GLY A 35 5.67 16.75 1.41
CA GLY A 35 7.11 16.57 1.60
C GLY A 35 7.58 15.29 0.93
N LYS A 36 8.81 15.31 0.41
CA LYS A 36 9.42 14.15 -0.23
C LYS A 36 10.92 14.10 0.03
N ALA A 37 11.37 13.00 0.63
CA ALA A 37 12.80 12.76 0.87
C ALA A 37 13.25 11.44 0.20
N PRO A 38 14.49 11.35 -0.31
CA PRO A 38 15.07 10.06 -0.68
C PRO A 38 15.23 9.17 0.56
N ASN A 39 15.17 7.85 0.37
CA ASN A 39 15.37 6.88 1.44
C ASN A 39 16.31 5.77 0.98
N GLN A 40 17.30 5.44 1.80
CA GLN A 40 18.24 4.34 1.56
C GLN A 40 18.27 3.33 2.72
N GLY A 41 17.54 3.60 3.82
CA GLY A 41 17.55 2.77 5.01
C GLY A 41 16.71 1.48 4.91
N MET A 42 16.16 1.21 3.72
CA MET A 42 15.29 0.06 3.48
C MET A 42 15.83 -0.86 2.38
N ARG A 43 15.56 -2.17 2.57
CA ARG A 43 15.82 -3.22 1.59
C ARG A 43 14.65 -4.19 1.57
N LYS A 44 14.09 -4.47 0.39
CA LYS A 44 12.96 -5.40 0.19
C LYS A 44 11.74 -5.11 1.09
N GLY A 45 11.45 -3.84 1.35
CA GLY A 45 10.36 -3.41 2.25
C GLY A 45 10.67 -3.53 3.75
N LEU A 46 11.90 -3.88 4.14
CA LEU A 46 12.33 -3.94 5.53
C LEU A 46 13.31 -2.81 5.85
N ILE A 47 13.15 -2.21 7.03
CA ILE A 47 14.10 -1.25 7.57
C ILE A 47 15.37 -2.02 8.00
N VAL A 48 16.48 -1.71 7.35
CA VAL A 48 17.81 -2.27 7.64
C VAL A 48 18.73 -1.25 8.29
N ASP A 49 18.46 0.04 8.09
CA ASP A 49 19.13 1.16 8.74
C ASP A 49 18.08 2.10 9.34
N VAL A 50 18.04 2.13 10.67
CA VAL A 50 17.08 2.93 11.43
C VAL A 50 17.40 4.41 11.33
N GLU A 51 18.68 4.79 11.38
CA GLU A 51 19.10 6.20 11.41
C GLU A 51 18.83 6.88 10.07
N GLU A 52 19.20 6.21 8.97
CA GLU A 52 18.92 6.69 7.61
C GLU A 52 17.40 6.82 7.36
N THR A 53 16.61 5.84 7.83
CA THR A 53 15.14 5.89 7.71
C THR A 53 14.55 7.03 8.54
N VAL A 54 14.99 7.22 9.78
CA VAL A 54 14.55 8.34 10.63
C VAL A 54 14.87 9.67 9.99
N SER A 55 16.09 9.84 9.47
CA SER A 55 16.51 11.07 8.78
C SER A 55 15.63 11.37 7.56
N ALA A 56 15.32 10.35 6.75
CA ALA A 56 14.42 10.49 5.60
C ALA A 56 12.98 10.85 6.03
N ILE A 57 12.47 10.26 7.11
CA ILE A 57 11.14 10.61 7.65
C ILE A 57 11.14 12.07 8.09
N SER A 58 12.11 12.49 8.90
CA SER A 58 12.24 13.87 9.38
C SER A 58 12.35 14.87 8.24
N ALA A 59 13.16 14.61 7.21
CA ALA A 59 13.30 15.50 6.07
C ALA A 59 11.98 15.66 5.28
N SER A 60 11.22 14.57 5.08
CA SER A 60 9.91 14.62 4.45
C SER A 60 8.88 15.37 5.32
N LEU A 61 8.93 15.20 6.64
CA LEU A 61 8.07 15.92 7.58
C LEU A 61 8.36 17.42 7.59
N GLU A 62 9.62 17.83 7.68
CA GLU A 62 10.02 19.25 7.70
C GLU A 62 9.55 19.99 6.44
N GLU A 63 9.68 19.35 5.26
CA GLU A 63 9.19 19.93 4.01
C GLU A 63 7.66 20.10 4.01
N ALA A 64 6.93 19.08 4.47
CA ALA A 64 5.48 19.11 4.56
C ALA A 64 4.97 20.15 5.58
N GLU A 65 5.61 20.24 6.76
CA GLU A 65 5.33 21.23 7.81
C GLU A 65 5.56 22.65 7.32
N ARG A 66 6.67 22.89 6.62
CA ARG A 66 6.98 24.19 6.04
C ARG A 66 5.93 24.63 5.03
N MET A 67 5.43 23.71 4.21
CA MET A 67 4.37 24.01 3.24
C MET A 67 3.01 24.22 3.91
N ALA A 68 2.67 23.38 4.89
CA ALA A 68 1.42 23.49 5.65
C ALA A 68 1.39 24.68 6.62
N GLY A 69 2.56 25.23 6.98
CA GLY A 69 2.70 26.35 7.90
C GLY A 69 2.43 25.98 9.37
N MET A 70 2.50 24.69 9.72
CA MET A 70 2.16 24.20 11.06
C MET A 70 2.85 22.87 11.38
N PRO A 71 3.13 22.59 12.67
CA PRO A 71 3.74 21.34 13.09
C PRO A 71 2.75 20.16 13.00
N LEU A 72 3.24 19.00 12.60
CA LEU A 72 2.49 17.76 12.55
C LEU A 72 2.72 16.96 13.84
N ARG A 73 1.68 16.28 14.34
CA ARG A 73 1.77 15.52 15.61
C ARG A 73 1.55 14.02 15.44
N SER A 74 0.69 13.64 14.50
CA SER A 74 0.30 12.26 14.28
C SER A 74 0.03 12.01 12.80
N ALA A 75 0.33 10.81 12.32
CA ALA A 75 0.07 10.41 10.95
C ALA A 75 -0.38 8.95 10.84
N ALA A 76 -1.16 8.66 9.80
CA ALA A 76 -1.32 7.31 9.30
C ALA A 76 -0.09 6.94 8.46
N VAL A 77 0.45 5.74 8.66
CA VAL A 77 1.70 5.30 8.04
C VAL A 77 1.45 3.99 7.32
N ASN A 78 2.03 3.77 6.14
CA ASN A 78 1.93 2.47 5.50
C ASN A 78 2.92 1.46 6.06
N ILE A 79 2.62 0.18 5.84
CA ILE A 79 3.57 -0.91 5.90
C ILE A 79 3.43 -1.75 4.63
N GLU A 80 4.58 -2.09 4.05
CA GLU A 80 4.65 -2.92 2.85
C GLU A 80 5.91 -3.81 2.89
N GLY A 81 5.82 -4.98 2.27
CA GLY A 81 6.97 -5.85 2.05
C GLY A 81 6.57 -7.32 2.05
N ASN A 82 7.53 -8.18 1.74
CA ASN A 82 7.36 -9.63 1.61
C ASN A 82 6.98 -10.36 2.91
N HIS A 83 6.93 -9.64 4.03
CA HIS A 83 6.57 -10.13 5.35
C HIS A 83 5.04 -10.03 5.60
N ILE A 84 4.30 -9.39 4.69
CA ILE A 84 2.85 -9.31 4.71
C ILE A 84 2.24 -10.57 4.10
N GLU A 85 1.26 -11.15 4.78
CA GLU A 85 0.48 -12.30 4.31
C GLU A 85 -1.00 -12.04 4.58
N SER A 86 -1.87 -12.46 3.67
CA SER A 86 -3.31 -12.55 3.91
C SER A 86 -3.76 -14.00 4.03
N ALA A 87 -4.73 -14.25 4.89
CA ALA A 87 -5.38 -15.56 5.02
C ALA A 87 -6.87 -15.38 5.31
N ASP A 88 -7.66 -16.32 4.83
CA ASP A 88 -9.08 -16.41 5.19
C ASP A 88 -9.21 -16.88 6.65
N SER A 89 -10.18 -16.29 7.35
CA SER A 89 -10.52 -16.64 8.72
C SER A 89 -12.02 -16.58 8.94
N LYS A 90 -12.49 -17.33 9.93
CA LYS A 90 -13.89 -17.32 10.35
C LYS A 90 -13.98 -16.95 11.83
N GLY A 91 -14.84 -16.00 12.15
CA GLY A 91 -15.21 -15.66 13.52
C GLY A 91 -16.62 -16.14 13.82
N VAL A 92 -16.86 -16.67 15.02
CA VAL A 92 -18.19 -17.14 15.44
C VAL A 92 -18.42 -16.76 16.89
N ILE A 93 -19.56 -16.12 17.18
CA ILE A 93 -19.99 -15.78 18.54
C ILE A 93 -21.48 -16.07 18.74
N ALA A 94 -21.88 -16.18 20.00
CA ALA A 94 -23.28 -16.07 20.40
C ALA A 94 -23.61 -14.60 20.67
N VAL A 95 -24.76 -14.12 20.18
CA VAL A 95 -25.24 -12.74 20.41
C VAL A 95 -25.49 -12.51 21.89
N ALA A 96 -24.96 -11.40 22.44
CA ALA A 96 -24.93 -11.19 23.88
C ALA A 96 -26.29 -10.83 24.49
N LYS A 97 -27.11 -10.07 23.76
CA LYS A 97 -28.39 -9.59 24.27
C LYS A 97 -29.45 -10.70 24.30
N VAL A 98 -30.30 -10.66 25.32
CA VAL A 98 -31.40 -11.61 25.52
C VAL A 98 -32.49 -11.49 24.44
N ASP A 99 -32.68 -10.28 23.89
CA ASP A 99 -33.59 -10.02 22.78
C ASP A 99 -33.02 -10.44 21.41
N GLY A 100 -31.75 -10.86 21.36
CA GLY A 100 -31.06 -11.31 20.16
C GLY A 100 -30.66 -10.18 19.20
N GLU A 101 -30.81 -8.91 19.58
CA GLU A 101 -30.38 -7.79 18.72
C GLU A 101 -28.86 -7.72 18.64
N ILE A 102 -28.33 -7.68 17.41
CA ILE A 102 -26.90 -7.56 17.14
C ILE A 102 -26.49 -6.09 17.27
N THR A 103 -25.49 -5.88 18.11
CA THR A 103 -24.92 -4.56 18.41
C THR A 103 -23.52 -4.37 17.83
N GLU A 104 -23.02 -3.14 17.88
CA GLU A 104 -21.61 -2.85 17.56
C GLU A 104 -20.64 -3.66 18.45
N GLU A 105 -21.00 -3.94 19.70
CA GLU A 105 -20.18 -4.77 20.58
C GLU A 105 -20.12 -6.22 20.07
N ASP A 106 -21.22 -6.78 19.58
CA ASP A 106 -21.23 -8.09 18.94
C ASP A 106 -20.36 -8.11 17.67
N LEU A 107 -20.42 -7.03 16.88
CA LEU A 107 -19.58 -6.88 15.69
C LEU A 107 -18.08 -6.88 16.05
N THR A 108 -17.67 -6.13 17.08
CA THR A 108 -16.29 -6.14 17.57
C THR A 108 -15.89 -7.54 18.04
N ARG A 109 -16.73 -8.21 18.83
CA ARG A 109 -16.46 -9.56 19.35
C ARG A 109 -16.30 -10.59 18.23
N VAL A 110 -17.12 -10.54 17.17
CA VAL A 110 -17.04 -11.51 16.07
C VAL A 110 -15.79 -11.28 15.22
N LEU A 111 -15.40 -10.02 15.01
CA LEU A 111 -14.14 -9.66 14.33
C LEU A 111 -12.91 -10.08 15.15
N GLU A 112 -12.95 -9.92 16.47
CA GLU A 112 -11.90 -10.43 17.37
C GLU A 112 -11.84 -11.97 17.35
N ALA A 113 -12.98 -12.66 17.26
CA ALA A 113 -12.98 -14.10 17.06
C ALA A 113 -12.33 -14.51 15.73
N ALA A 114 -12.53 -13.72 14.66
CA ALA A 114 -11.87 -13.94 13.37
C ALA A 114 -10.36 -13.65 13.40
N ARG A 115 -9.83 -12.95 14.41
CA ARG A 115 -8.39 -12.77 14.61
C ARG A 115 -7.68 -14.05 15.06
N ALA A 116 -8.41 -15.07 15.51
CA ALA A 116 -7.86 -16.33 16.01
C ALA A 116 -7.32 -17.26 14.91
N ILE A 117 -6.54 -16.73 13.96
CA ILE A 117 -5.77 -17.53 13.01
C ILE A 117 -4.71 -18.32 13.77
N PRO A 118 -4.37 -19.57 13.35
CA PRO A 118 -3.27 -20.32 13.96
C PRO A 118 -2.03 -19.45 14.13
N ASN A 119 -1.68 -19.20 15.39
CA ASN A 119 -0.57 -18.36 15.82
C ASN A 119 0.74 -18.82 15.16
N LYS A 120 1.06 -18.26 13.99
CA LYS A 120 2.44 -18.27 13.51
C LYS A 120 3.23 -17.38 14.47
N PRO A 121 4.21 -17.90 15.21
CA PRO A 121 4.99 -17.10 16.14
C PRO A 121 5.62 -15.91 15.40
N ASN A 122 5.71 -14.76 16.09
CA ASN A 122 6.29 -13.50 15.57
C ASN A 122 5.50 -12.82 14.44
N ARG A 123 4.17 -12.99 14.40
CA ARG A 123 3.28 -12.21 13.52
C ARG A 123 2.30 -11.38 14.31
N GLU A 124 1.97 -10.21 13.77
CA GLU A 124 0.92 -9.31 14.26
C GLU A 124 -0.16 -9.19 13.20
N ILE A 125 -1.41 -9.04 13.62
CA ILE A 125 -2.54 -8.78 12.72
C ILE A 125 -2.61 -7.27 12.47
N LEU A 126 -2.62 -6.88 11.20
CA LEU A 126 -2.77 -5.50 10.77
C LEU A 126 -4.24 -5.14 10.51
N HIS A 127 -4.93 -5.96 9.71
CA HIS A 127 -6.29 -5.70 9.26
C HIS A 127 -7.14 -6.96 9.35
N VAL A 128 -8.40 -6.81 9.73
CA VAL A 128 -9.44 -7.85 9.65
C VAL A 128 -10.54 -7.27 8.78
N LEU A 129 -10.71 -7.84 7.59
CA LEU A 129 -11.57 -7.30 6.56
C LEU A 129 -12.75 -8.26 6.36
N PRO A 130 -13.95 -7.93 6.85
CA PRO A 130 -15.12 -8.79 6.68
C PRO A 130 -15.48 -8.90 5.19
N LYS A 131 -15.87 -10.10 4.74
CA LYS A 131 -16.40 -10.39 3.40
C LYS A 131 -17.91 -10.55 3.42
N ASN A 132 -18.40 -11.24 4.45
CA ASN A 132 -19.83 -11.42 4.70
C ASN A 132 -20.06 -11.70 6.20
N PHE A 133 -21.27 -11.41 6.63
CA PHE A 133 -21.82 -11.86 7.91
C PHE A 133 -22.85 -12.94 7.67
N ILE A 134 -22.98 -13.81 8.67
CA ILE A 134 -23.93 -14.92 8.67
C ILE A 134 -24.69 -14.87 10.01
N ILE A 135 -26.01 -14.81 9.95
CA ILE A 135 -26.87 -14.81 11.14
C ILE A 135 -27.73 -16.06 11.11
N ASP A 136 -27.58 -16.94 12.10
CA ASP A 136 -28.35 -18.19 12.24
C ASP A 136 -28.37 -19.06 10.94
N GLY A 137 -27.26 -19.03 10.19
CA GLY A 137 -27.09 -19.75 8.92
C GLY A 137 -27.57 -19.01 7.68
N GLN A 138 -28.13 -17.81 7.81
CA GLN A 138 -28.45 -16.93 6.69
C GLN A 138 -27.19 -16.17 6.25
N GLU A 139 -26.67 -16.48 5.06
CA GLU A 139 -25.49 -15.83 4.46
C GLU A 139 -25.84 -14.55 3.68
N GLY A 140 -24.80 -13.82 3.24
CA GLY A 140 -24.92 -12.68 2.34
C GLY A 140 -25.23 -11.35 3.02
N ILE A 141 -25.04 -11.27 4.35
CA ILE A 141 -25.34 -10.08 5.13
C ILE A 141 -24.12 -9.16 5.13
N LYS A 142 -24.27 -7.90 4.70
CA LYS A 142 -23.18 -6.91 4.67
C LYS A 142 -23.06 -6.12 5.97
N ASP A 143 -24.20 -5.71 6.52
CA ASP A 143 -24.28 -5.00 7.80
C ASP A 143 -25.26 -5.74 8.74
N PRO A 144 -24.76 -6.40 9.80
CA PRO A 144 -25.60 -7.16 10.71
C PRO A 144 -26.18 -6.30 11.85
N ILE A 145 -25.80 -5.04 11.99
CA ILE A 145 -26.22 -4.20 13.13
C ILE A 145 -27.73 -3.96 13.08
N GLY A 146 -28.40 -4.17 14.21
CA GLY A 146 -29.85 -4.05 14.35
C GLY A 146 -30.65 -5.23 13.82
N MET A 147 -30.00 -6.24 13.24
CA MET A 147 -30.64 -7.53 12.94
C MET A 147 -30.76 -8.38 14.21
N THR A 148 -31.63 -9.38 14.18
CA THR A 148 -31.86 -10.29 15.31
C THR A 148 -31.36 -11.69 14.99
N GLY A 149 -30.63 -12.29 15.92
CA GLY A 149 -30.22 -13.69 15.83
C GLY A 149 -29.59 -14.22 17.11
N ILE A 150 -29.30 -15.51 17.11
CA ILE A 150 -28.66 -16.20 18.26
C ILE A 150 -27.16 -16.37 17.99
N ARG A 151 -26.80 -16.68 16.74
CA ARG A 151 -25.42 -16.90 16.29
C ARG A 151 -25.05 -15.89 15.21
N LEU A 152 -23.94 -15.19 15.45
CA LEU A 152 -23.31 -14.30 14.48
C LEU A 152 -21.96 -14.88 14.05
N GLU A 153 -21.75 -14.97 12.74
CA GLU A 153 -20.49 -15.39 12.14
C GLU A 153 -20.00 -14.35 11.14
N VAL A 154 -18.70 -14.36 10.88
CA VAL A 154 -18.06 -13.54 9.87
C VAL A 154 -17.04 -14.37 9.10
N ASP A 155 -17.09 -14.33 7.77
CA ASP A 155 -15.95 -14.71 6.95
C ASP A 155 -15.11 -13.46 6.68
N ALA A 156 -13.81 -13.51 6.95
CA ALA A 156 -12.92 -12.36 6.86
C ALA A 156 -11.60 -12.71 6.18
N THR A 157 -11.03 -11.72 5.47
CA THR A 157 -9.61 -11.70 5.11
C THR A 157 -8.83 -11.06 6.25
N VAL A 158 -7.86 -11.77 6.82
CA VAL A 158 -6.95 -11.21 7.80
C VAL A 158 -5.61 -10.92 7.14
N VAL A 159 -5.15 -9.68 7.26
CA VAL A 159 -3.82 -9.26 6.83
C VAL A 159 -2.92 -9.22 8.05
N SER A 160 -1.79 -9.91 7.99
CA SER A 160 -0.81 -9.98 9.07
C SER A 160 0.58 -9.61 8.58
N THR A 161 1.47 -9.26 9.50
CA THR A 161 2.85 -8.88 9.23
C THR A 161 3.81 -9.42 10.28
N SER A 162 5.12 -9.31 10.05
CA SER A 162 6.14 -9.64 11.06
C SER A 162 6.10 -8.66 12.24
N SER A 163 6.09 -9.17 13.48
CA SER A 163 6.17 -8.34 14.69
C SER A 163 7.44 -7.48 14.71
N SER A 164 8.55 -7.95 14.13
CA SER A 164 9.81 -7.18 14.10
C SER A 164 9.74 -6.00 13.12
N ALA A 165 9.13 -6.21 11.96
CA ALA A 165 8.95 -5.16 10.96
C ALA A 165 8.05 -4.04 11.50
N LEU A 166 6.94 -4.43 12.15
CA LEU A 166 6.03 -3.48 12.78
C LEU A 166 6.73 -2.65 13.87
N LYS A 167 7.48 -3.30 14.76
CA LYS A 167 8.23 -2.63 15.84
C LYS A 167 9.26 -1.65 15.31
N ASN A 168 10.02 -2.04 14.28
CA ASN A 168 11.02 -1.17 13.67
C ASN A 168 10.39 0.05 13.00
N LEU A 169 9.26 -0.14 12.30
CA LEU A 169 8.49 0.95 11.70
C LEU A 169 8.03 1.95 12.76
N CYS A 170 7.32 1.49 13.80
CA CYS A 170 6.85 2.36 14.89
C CYS A 170 8.00 3.14 15.52
N ARG A 171 9.12 2.45 15.80
CA ARG A 171 10.31 3.07 16.38
C ARG A 171 10.87 4.19 15.50
N CYS A 172 10.99 3.98 14.18
CA CYS A 172 11.47 5.01 13.27
C CYS A 172 10.55 6.24 13.23
N VAL A 173 9.24 6.02 13.17
CA VAL A 173 8.25 7.12 13.15
C VAL A 173 8.27 7.91 14.46
N GLU A 174 8.31 7.21 15.60
CA GLU A 174 8.39 7.85 16.93
C GLU A 174 9.70 8.64 17.12
N GLN A 175 10.84 8.09 16.66
CA GLN A 175 12.13 8.78 16.73
C GLN A 175 12.20 10.02 15.83
N ALA A 176 11.44 10.05 14.73
CA ALA A 176 11.28 11.23 13.89
C ALA A 176 10.35 12.30 14.49
N GLY A 177 9.76 12.06 15.67
CA GLY A 177 8.95 13.04 16.41
C GLY A 177 7.44 12.99 16.10
N ILE A 178 6.95 11.95 15.40
CA ILE A 178 5.54 11.80 15.05
C ILE A 178 4.91 10.62 15.77
N GLN A 179 3.68 10.80 16.24
CA GLN A 179 2.87 9.70 16.75
C GLN A 179 2.24 8.90 15.61
N THR A 180 2.39 7.58 15.63
CA THR A 180 1.66 6.73 14.69
C THR A 180 0.19 6.67 15.09
N GLN A 181 -0.70 7.22 14.25
CA GLN A 181 -2.16 7.14 14.44
C GLN A 181 -2.66 5.75 14.06
N ASP A 182 -2.23 5.26 12.90
CA ASP A 182 -2.60 3.95 12.39
C ASP A 182 -1.54 3.42 11.41
N ILE A 183 -1.51 2.10 11.22
CA ILE A 183 -0.58 1.39 10.33
C ILE A 183 -1.38 0.64 9.28
N VAL A 184 -1.28 1.09 8.04
CA VAL A 184 -2.16 0.66 6.95
C VAL A 184 -1.38 -0.17 5.93
N PHE A 185 -1.95 -1.26 5.45
CA PHE A 185 -1.40 -1.96 4.32
C PHE A 185 -1.62 -1.11 3.04
N SER A 186 -0.55 -0.77 2.30
CA SER A 186 -0.60 0.25 1.23
C SER A 186 -1.80 0.10 0.27
N PRO A 187 -2.13 -1.08 -0.27
CA PRO A 187 -3.26 -1.25 -1.18
C PRO A 187 -4.63 -0.85 -0.60
N LEU A 188 -4.84 -0.96 0.72
CA LEU A 188 -6.09 -0.52 1.36
C LEU A 188 -6.22 1.00 1.37
N ALA A 189 -5.12 1.70 1.65
CA ALA A 189 -5.06 3.16 1.61
C ALA A 189 -5.28 3.66 0.16
N VAL A 190 -4.60 3.04 -0.80
CA VAL A 190 -4.68 3.39 -2.22
C VAL A 190 -6.07 3.12 -2.79
N ALA A 191 -6.70 1.99 -2.42
CA ALA A 191 -8.04 1.64 -2.90
C ALA A 191 -9.08 2.72 -2.58
N LYS A 192 -8.98 3.37 -1.41
CA LYS A 192 -9.88 4.46 -1.02
C LYS A 192 -9.89 5.64 -1.99
N VAL A 193 -8.76 5.90 -2.65
CA VAL A 193 -8.59 7.10 -3.48
C VAL A 193 -8.63 6.80 -4.97
N LEU A 194 -8.29 5.57 -5.39
CA LEU A 194 -8.23 5.20 -6.81
C LEU A 194 -9.39 4.33 -7.30
N LEU A 195 -10.12 3.65 -6.41
CA LEU A 195 -11.16 2.70 -6.80
C LEU A 195 -12.55 3.23 -6.48
N SER A 196 -13.43 3.21 -7.48
CA SER A 196 -14.85 3.49 -7.28
C SER A 196 -15.57 2.27 -6.67
N ARG A 197 -16.65 2.53 -5.94
CA ARG A 197 -17.53 1.47 -5.41
C ARG A 197 -17.98 0.50 -6.51
N ARG A 198 -18.31 1.03 -7.68
CA ARG A 198 -18.72 0.21 -8.84
C ARG A 198 -17.62 -0.75 -9.30
N GLN A 199 -16.36 -0.30 -9.33
CA GLN A 199 -15.24 -1.18 -9.72
C GLN A 199 -15.01 -2.29 -8.69
N MET A 200 -15.08 -1.96 -7.40
CA MET A 200 -14.98 -2.94 -6.31
C MET A 200 -16.13 -3.94 -6.33
N GLU A 201 -17.34 -3.49 -6.67
CA GLU A 201 -18.52 -4.36 -6.79
C GLU A 201 -18.36 -5.39 -7.91
N ILE A 202 -18.01 -4.93 -9.12
CA ILE A 202 -18.01 -5.79 -10.31
C ILE A 202 -16.71 -6.57 -10.52
N GLY A 203 -15.69 -6.40 -9.68
CA GLY A 203 -14.41 -7.11 -9.78
C GLY A 203 -13.26 -6.27 -10.36
N VAL A 204 -12.31 -5.83 -9.53
CA VAL A 204 -11.14 -5.02 -9.91
C VAL A 204 -9.86 -5.50 -9.23
N ILE A 205 -8.74 -5.35 -9.94
CA ILE A 205 -7.40 -5.60 -9.42
C ILE A 205 -6.67 -4.28 -9.24
N LEU A 206 -6.13 -4.04 -8.05
CA LEU A 206 -5.19 -2.95 -7.80
C LEU A 206 -3.77 -3.53 -7.77
N ILE A 207 -2.84 -2.95 -8.56
CA ILE A 207 -1.42 -3.31 -8.57
C ILE A 207 -0.59 -2.04 -8.33
N ASP A 208 0.16 -2.00 -7.23
CA ASP A 208 1.13 -0.94 -6.95
C ASP A 208 2.53 -1.44 -7.28
N VAL A 209 3.13 -0.91 -8.35
CA VAL A 209 4.49 -1.25 -8.78
C VAL A 209 5.47 -0.29 -8.11
N GLY A 210 5.92 -0.66 -6.91
CA GLY A 210 6.93 0.05 -6.15
C GLY A 210 8.36 -0.14 -6.67
N ALA A 211 9.33 0.34 -5.90
CA ALA A 211 10.75 0.19 -6.20
C ALA A 211 11.25 -1.22 -5.86
N ALA A 212 11.08 -1.63 -4.60
CA ALA A 212 11.59 -2.91 -4.09
C ALA A 212 10.58 -4.07 -4.20
N SER A 213 9.29 -3.76 -4.29
CA SER A 213 8.20 -4.72 -4.30
C SER A 213 7.05 -4.25 -5.19
N THR A 214 6.16 -5.19 -5.51
CA THR A 214 4.87 -4.91 -6.14
C THR A 214 3.79 -5.47 -5.22
N SER A 215 2.86 -4.64 -4.76
CA SER A 215 1.72 -5.11 -3.98
C SER A 215 0.47 -5.23 -4.85
N TYR A 216 -0.43 -6.13 -4.48
CA TYR A 216 -1.69 -6.34 -5.18
C TYR A 216 -2.84 -6.53 -4.19
N ALA A 217 -4.03 -6.13 -4.61
CA ALA A 217 -5.29 -6.41 -3.92
C ALA A 217 -6.39 -6.67 -4.95
N PHE A 218 -7.19 -7.70 -4.69
CA PHE A 218 -8.32 -8.11 -5.52
C PHE A 218 -9.61 -7.75 -4.76
N PHE A 219 -10.52 -7.08 -5.45
CA PHE A 219 -11.81 -6.66 -4.91
C PHE A 219 -12.94 -7.22 -5.76
N GLU A 220 -13.99 -7.73 -5.12
CA GLU A 220 -15.22 -8.25 -5.74
C GLU A 220 -16.35 -8.16 -4.71
N ASP A 221 -17.59 -7.96 -5.16
CA ASP A 221 -18.77 -7.79 -4.29
C ASP A 221 -18.58 -6.70 -3.21
N GLY A 222 -17.78 -5.68 -3.54
CA GLY A 222 -17.49 -4.54 -2.68
C GLY A 222 -16.36 -4.74 -1.68
N ASP A 223 -15.86 -5.97 -1.51
CA ASP A 223 -14.88 -6.33 -0.48
C ASP A 223 -13.55 -6.81 -1.06
N MET A 224 -12.48 -6.71 -0.25
CA MET A 224 -11.17 -7.24 -0.62
C MET A 224 -11.11 -8.74 -0.37
N ILE A 225 -11.08 -9.52 -1.45
CA ILE A 225 -11.13 -10.98 -1.39
C ILE A 225 -9.76 -11.63 -1.19
N SER A 226 -8.68 -10.99 -1.65
CA SER A 226 -7.30 -11.47 -1.52
C SER A 226 -6.31 -10.33 -1.77
N CYS A 227 -5.12 -10.41 -1.17
CA CYS A 227 -4.06 -9.43 -1.38
C CYS A 227 -2.68 -10.02 -1.11
N GLY A 228 -1.62 -9.29 -1.47
CA GLY A 228 -0.27 -9.69 -1.09
C GLY A 228 0.81 -8.79 -1.65
N VAL A 229 2.05 -9.22 -1.46
CA VAL A 229 3.25 -8.52 -1.91
C VAL A 229 4.18 -9.47 -2.62
N ILE A 230 4.60 -9.08 -3.82
CA ILE A 230 5.64 -9.74 -4.62
C ILE A 230 6.96 -9.01 -4.31
N PRO A 231 8.03 -9.73 -3.92
CA PRO A 231 9.33 -9.13 -3.59
C PRO A 231 10.13 -8.69 -4.83
N ILE A 232 9.43 -8.22 -5.86
CA ILE A 232 9.98 -7.77 -7.14
C ILE A 232 9.27 -6.45 -7.48
N GLY A 233 10.06 -5.44 -7.82
CA GLY A 233 9.58 -4.09 -8.17
C GLY A 233 10.51 -3.44 -9.18
N SER A 234 10.26 -2.17 -9.50
CA SER A 234 10.95 -1.44 -10.57
C SER A 234 12.46 -1.24 -10.39
N SER A 235 13.01 -1.39 -9.19
CA SER A 235 14.47 -1.42 -8.99
C SER A 235 15.12 -2.71 -9.50
N HIS A 236 14.37 -3.81 -9.61
CA HIS A 236 14.87 -5.05 -10.21
C HIS A 236 15.09 -4.87 -11.71
N ILE A 237 14.23 -4.08 -12.37
CA ILE A 237 14.43 -3.65 -13.76
C ILE A 237 15.75 -2.88 -13.90
N THR A 238 16.01 -1.91 -13.01
CA THR A 238 17.27 -1.16 -12.98
C THR A 238 18.47 -2.11 -12.83
N ASN A 239 18.39 -3.09 -11.91
CA ASN A 239 19.44 -4.08 -11.71
C ASN A 239 19.67 -4.93 -12.96
N ASP A 240 18.61 -5.37 -13.63
CA ASP A 240 18.72 -6.18 -14.84
C ASP A 240 19.34 -5.38 -16.00
N ILE A 241 18.98 -4.10 -16.15
CA ILE A 241 19.59 -3.19 -17.13
C ILE A 241 21.08 -3.02 -16.83
N ALA A 242 21.44 -2.77 -15.56
CA ALA A 242 22.84 -2.63 -15.14
C ALA A 242 23.67 -3.89 -15.46
N ILE A 243 23.13 -5.08 -15.16
CA ILE A 243 23.78 -6.36 -15.46
C ILE A 243 23.87 -6.58 -16.98
N GLY A 244 22.77 -6.36 -17.70
CA GLY A 244 22.65 -6.61 -19.14
C GLY A 244 23.58 -5.71 -19.96
N LEU A 245 23.70 -4.44 -19.59
CA LEU A 245 24.55 -3.45 -20.25
C LEU A 245 25.95 -3.33 -19.63
N ARG A 246 26.19 -3.98 -18.48
CA ARG A 246 27.42 -3.89 -17.69
C ARG A 246 27.78 -2.44 -17.31
N THR A 247 26.77 -1.68 -16.89
CA THR A 247 26.87 -0.27 -16.49
C THR A 247 26.53 -0.09 -15.01
N SER A 248 26.79 1.09 -14.45
CA SER A 248 26.42 1.41 -13.07
C SER A 248 24.89 1.44 -12.85
N LEU A 249 24.46 1.23 -11.61
CA LEU A 249 23.03 1.31 -11.24
C LEU A 249 22.44 2.71 -11.51
N ASP A 250 23.23 3.76 -11.30
CA ASP A 250 22.79 5.13 -11.52
C ASP A 250 22.49 5.39 -13.01
N VAL A 251 23.38 4.91 -13.89
CA VAL A 251 23.20 5.03 -15.34
C VAL A 251 22.05 4.15 -15.82
N ALA A 252 21.93 2.93 -15.29
CA ALA A 252 20.80 2.06 -15.57
C ALA A 252 19.45 2.66 -15.16
N ASP A 253 19.39 3.36 -14.02
CA ASP A 253 18.15 4.01 -13.56
C ASP A 253 17.80 5.19 -14.46
N ILE A 254 18.80 5.99 -14.87
CA ILE A 254 18.61 7.07 -15.85
C ILE A 254 18.09 6.51 -17.18
N LEU A 255 18.67 5.41 -17.67
CA LEU A 255 18.23 4.75 -18.90
C LEU A 255 16.78 4.29 -18.80
N LYS A 256 16.42 3.61 -17.70
CA LYS A 256 15.04 3.17 -17.42
C LYS A 256 14.06 4.35 -17.40
N LEU A 257 14.41 5.43 -16.69
CA LEU A 257 13.53 6.59 -16.52
C LEU A 257 13.37 7.42 -17.80
N LYS A 258 14.41 7.53 -18.63
CA LYS A 258 14.40 8.37 -19.84
C LYS A 258 13.97 7.65 -21.11
N TYR A 259 14.30 6.36 -21.23
CA TYR A 259 14.14 5.60 -22.48
C TYR A 259 13.40 4.27 -22.27
N GLY A 260 12.93 4.00 -21.04
CA GLY A 260 12.28 2.73 -20.74
C GLY A 260 10.92 2.61 -21.43
N PHE A 261 10.75 1.52 -22.18
CA PHE A 261 9.49 1.15 -22.81
C PHE A 261 9.24 -0.34 -22.64
N ALA A 262 8.02 -0.74 -22.30
CA ALA A 262 7.68 -2.12 -21.96
C ALA A 262 7.28 -2.98 -23.17
N LEU A 263 7.32 -2.44 -24.39
CA LEU A 263 6.90 -3.10 -25.63
C LEU A 263 8.03 -3.12 -26.66
N PRO A 264 8.91 -4.13 -26.65
CA PRO A 264 10.10 -4.14 -27.48
C PRO A 264 9.77 -4.10 -28.97
N GLU A 265 8.70 -4.74 -29.41
CA GLU A 265 8.26 -4.79 -30.81
C GLU A 265 7.96 -3.42 -31.42
N LYS A 266 7.74 -2.39 -30.59
CA LYS A 266 7.53 -1.01 -31.01
C LYS A 266 8.81 -0.15 -30.97
N VAL A 267 9.94 -0.70 -30.51
CA VAL A 267 11.24 -0.03 -30.49
C VAL A 267 12.04 -0.41 -31.73
N SER A 268 12.62 0.60 -32.39
CA SER A 268 13.50 0.40 -33.54
C SER A 268 14.82 -0.27 -33.13
N GLU A 269 15.28 -1.24 -33.92
CA GLU A 269 16.58 -1.89 -33.71
C GLU A 269 17.78 -0.94 -33.85
N LYS A 270 17.58 0.23 -34.46
CA LYS A 270 18.64 1.23 -34.72
C LYS A 270 18.74 2.29 -33.64
N GLU A 271 17.83 2.30 -32.67
CA GLU A 271 17.83 3.31 -31.62
C GLU A 271 18.85 2.95 -30.53
N GLU A 272 19.79 3.85 -30.32
CA GLU A 272 20.95 3.64 -29.46
C GLU A 272 21.29 4.92 -28.67
N VAL A 273 21.83 4.73 -27.46
CA VAL A 273 22.28 5.82 -26.58
C VAL A 273 23.73 5.57 -26.19
N GLN A 274 24.59 6.57 -26.40
CA GLN A 274 25.97 6.54 -25.91
C GLN A 274 25.99 6.68 -24.39
N LEU A 275 26.58 5.72 -23.66
CA LEU A 275 26.60 5.73 -22.20
C LEU A 275 27.42 6.89 -21.62
N ASN A 276 28.47 7.30 -22.33
CA ASN A 276 29.32 8.43 -21.93
C ASN A 276 28.58 9.79 -21.90
N ASN A 277 27.43 9.90 -22.58
CA ASN A 277 26.56 11.08 -22.50
C ASN A 277 25.79 11.15 -21.17
N LEU A 278 25.68 10.03 -20.44
CA LEU A 278 25.00 9.92 -19.15
C LEU A 278 25.99 10.02 -18.00
N ASP A 279 27.11 9.29 -18.08
CA ASP A 279 28.26 9.43 -17.19
C ASP A 279 29.55 9.32 -18.00
N LYS A 280 30.42 10.33 -17.89
CA LYS A 280 31.71 10.41 -18.60
C LYS A 280 32.67 9.25 -18.29
N LYS A 281 32.42 8.49 -17.22
CA LYS A 281 33.23 7.32 -16.83
C LYS A 281 32.78 6.03 -17.49
N GLU A 282 31.61 6.02 -18.12
CA GLU A 282 31.08 4.86 -18.83
C GLU A 282 31.50 4.92 -20.30
N ASP A 283 31.76 3.76 -20.88
CA ASP A 283 32.07 3.61 -22.29
C ASP A 283 31.06 2.65 -22.94
N GLY A 284 30.79 2.85 -24.23
CA GLY A 284 29.93 1.98 -25.01
C GLY A 284 28.55 2.55 -25.30
N VAL A 285 27.72 1.70 -25.90
CA VAL A 285 26.43 2.08 -26.48
C VAL A 285 25.36 1.12 -25.96
N ALA A 286 24.22 1.68 -25.57
CA ALA A 286 23.05 0.94 -25.16
C ALA A 286 21.99 0.93 -26.26
N SER A 287 21.60 -0.26 -26.72
CA SER A 287 20.45 -0.43 -27.61
C SER A 287 19.16 -0.24 -26.83
N LEU A 288 18.29 0.68 -27.29
CA LEU A 288 16.99 0.90 -26.67
C LEU A 288 16.07 -0.31 -26.81
N LYS A 289 16.21 -1.07 -27.91
CA LYS A 289 15.49 -2.34 -28.11
C LYS A 289 15.85 -3.33 -27.01
N TYR A 290 17.14 -3.51 -26.72
CA TYR A 290 17.58 -4.44 -25.68
C TYR A 290 17.16 -4.01 -24.27
N ILE A 291 17.20 -2.71 -23.96
CA ILE A 291 16.65 -2.17 -22.71
C ILE A 291 15.16 -2.51 -22.60
N SER A 292 14.40 -2.33 -23.68
CA SER A 292 12.98 -2.65 -23.72
C SER A 292 12.70 -4.13 -23.47
N GLU A 293 13.50 -5.04 -24.05
CA GLU A 293 13.38 -6.50 -23.82
C GLU A 293 13.61 -6.86 -22.35
N ILE A 294 14.58 -6.23 -21.69
CA ILE A 294 14.83 -6.40 -20.26
C ILE A 294 13.63 -5.92 -19.43
N ILE A 295 13.09 -4.75 -19.77
CA ILE A 295 11.92 -4.16 -19.08
C ILE A 295 10.70 -5.07 -19.25
N GLU A 296 10.38 -5.49 -20.48
CA GLU A 296 9.25 -6.37 -20.76
C GLU A 296 9.37 -7.67 -19.95
N ALA A 297 10.53 -8.34 -20.00
CA ALA A 297 10.74 -9.60 -19.33
C ALA A 297 10.45 -9.51 -17.82
N ARG A 298 10.94 -8.45 -17.15
CA ARG A 298 10.74 -8.27 -15.71
C ARG A 298 9.32 -7.85 -15.36
N LEU A 299 8.70 -6.96 -16.12
CA LEU A 299 7.30 -6.58 -15.89
C LEU A 299 6.36 -7.78 -16.13
N LYS A 300 6.61 -8.55 -17.18
CA LYS A 300 5.85 -9.76 -17.52
C LYS A 300 5.97 -10.81 -16.42
N GLU A 301 7.14 -11.00 -15.82
CA GLU A 301 7.31 -11.87 -14.66
C GLU A 301 6.44 -11.43 -13.48
N ILE A 302 6.46 -10.14 -13.10
CA ILE A 302 5.62 -9.59 -12.03
C ILE A 302 4.14 -9.86 -12.32
N LEU A 303 3.69 -9.55 -13.54
CA LEU A 303 2.30 -9.73 -13.97
C LEU A 303 1.90 -11.22 -14.02
N LEU A 304 2.78 -12.12 -14.44
CA LEU A 304 2.53 -13.56 -14.43
C LEU A 304 2.37 -14.08 -12.99
N ILE A 305 3.14 -13.57 -12.03
CA ILE A 305 2.94 -13.92 -10.61
C ILE A 305 1.57 -13.45 -10.13
N VAL A 306 1.14 -12.22 -10.44
CA VAL A 306 -0.21 -11.74 -10.12
C VAL A 306 -1.27 -12.63 -10.76
N ARG A 307 -1.06 -13.08 -12.00
CA ARG A 307 -1.96 -13.99 -12.71
C ARG A 307 -2.08 -15.34 -12.03
N GLU A 308 -0.97 -15.92 -11.57
CA GLU A 308 -1.03 -17.16 -10.79
C GLU A 308 -1.84 -16.97 -9.50
N LYS A 309 -1.75 -15.80 -8.85
CA LYS A 309 -2.60 -15.47 -7.69
C LYS A 309 -4.07 -15.35 -8.03
N LEU A 310 -4.43 -14.83 -9.21
CA LEU A 310 -5.80 -14.87 -9.70
C LEU A 310 -6.27 -16.31 -9.97
N ARG A 311 -5.42 -17.18 -10.50
CA ARG A 311 -5.75 -18.60 -10.72
C ARG A 311 -6.02 -19.34 -9.42
N GLU A 312 -5.19 -19.11 -8.40
CA GLU A 312 -5.35 -19.71 -7.06
C GLU A 312 -6.73 -19.44 -6.46
N ILE A 313 -7.30 -18.24 -6.70
CA ILE A 313 -8.64 -17.86 -6.23
C ILE A 313 -9.75 -18.07 -7.26
N GLY A 314 -9.46 -18.69 -8.40
CA GLY A 314 -10.44 -18.96 -9.46
C GLY A 314 -10.99 -17.70 -10.13
N ARG A 315 -10.15 -16.67 -10.33
CA ARG A 315 -10.51 -15.39 -10.97
C ARG A 315 -9.64 -14.99 -12.18
N ASP A 316 -8.86 -15.92 -12.75
CA ASP A 316 -8.05 -15.63 -13.96
C ASP A 316 -8.95 -15.23 -15.14
N GLY A 317 -8.81 -13.99 -15.60
CA GLY A 317 -9.61 -13.42 -16.69
C GLY A 317 -11.05 -13.03 -16.33
N THR A 318 -11.44 -13.07 -15.06
CA THR A 318 -12.82 -12.80 -14.63
C THR A 318 -12.95 -11.59 -13.70
N MET A 319 -12.17 -10.53 -13.96
CA MET A 319 -12.27 -9.25 -13.24
C MET A 319 -12.79 -8.16 -14.19
N PRO A 320 -14.12 -7.99 -14.32
CA PRO A 320 -14.76 -7.11 -15.30
C PRO A 320 -14.27 -5.65 -15.33
N ALA A 321 -13.97 -5.05 -14.17
CA ALA A 321 -13.44 -3.68 -14.12
C ALA A 321 -11.94 -3.61 -14.50
N GLY A 322 -11.28 -4.76 -14.63
CA GLY A 322 -9.90 -4.86 -15.07
C GLY A 322 -8.89 -4.51 -13.96
N VAL A 323 -7.80 -3.87 -14.38
CA VAL A 323 -6.61 -3.63 -13.57
C VAL A 323 -6.35 -2.13 -13.46
N ILE A 324 -6.17 -1.67 -12.22
CA ILE A 324 -5.72 -0.32 -11.89
C ILE A 324 -4.27 -0.42 -11.42
N ILE A 325 -3.36 0.22 -12.16
CA ILE A 325 -1.92 0.21 -11.86
C ILE A 325 -1.54 1.55 -11.23
N THR A 326 -0.71 1.52 -10.19
CA THR A 326 -0.18 2.72 -9.54
C THR A 326 1.27 2.52 -9.10
N GLY A 327 1.83 3.48 -8.37
CA GLY A 327 3.21 3.48 -7.91
C GLY A 327 4.19 4.01 -8.95
N GLY A 328 5.45 4.18 -8.54
CA GLY A 328 6.47 4.77 -9.42
C GLY A 328 6.77 3.95 -10.68
N GLY A 329 6.67 2.62 -10.61
CA GLY A 329 6.89 1.73 -11.74
C GLY A 329 5.77 1.77 -12.78
N SER A 330 4.58 2.23 -12.40
CA SER A 330 3.45 2.40 -13.34
C SER A 330 3.68 3.48 -14.40
N LYS A 331 4.72 4.31 -14.21
CA LYS A 331 5.11 5.37 -15.16
C LYS A 331 5.92 4.84 -16.35
N LEU A 332 6.31 3.56 -16.35
CA LEU A 332 6.98 2.95 -17.51
C LEU A 332 6.02 2.94 -18.70
N GLU A 333 6.47 3.50 -19.83
CA GLU A 333 5.67 3.51 -21.04
C GLU A 333 5.34 2.08 -21.50
N GLY A 334 4.16 1.87 -22.07
CA GLY A 334 3.73 0.56 -22.58
C GLY A 334 3.28 -0.46 -21.51
N ILE A 335 3.36 -0.11 -20.22
CA ILE A 335 2.96 -1.02 -19.14
C ILE A 335 1.48 -1.40 -19.20
N ILE A 336 0.61 -0.49 -19.67
CA ILE A 336 -0.83 -0.72 -19.80
C ILE A 336 -1.09 -1.83 -20.82
N GLU A 337 -0.49 -1.72 -22.00
CA GLU A 337 -0.60 -2.71 -23.07
C GLU A 337 -0.05 -4.07 -22.64
N LEU A 338 1.15 -4.09 -22.05
CA LEU A 338 1.75 -5.32 -21.55
C LEU A 338 0.88 -6.00 -20.47
N THR A 339 0.26 -5.20 -19.60
CA THR A 339 -0.70 -5.69 -18.59
C THR A 339 -1.94 -6.30 -19.25
N LYS A 340 -2.51 -5.61 -20.25
CA LYS A 340 -3.66 -6.12 -21.00
C LYS A 340 -3.35 -7.44 -21.69
N GLU A 341 -2.18 -7.57 -22.30
CA GLU A 341 -1.75 -8.80 -22.96
C GLU A 341 -1.54 -9.94 -21.96
N THR A 342 -0.82 -9.66 -20.88
CA THR A 342 -0.39 -10.69 -19.91
C THR A 342 -1.55 -11.21 -19.07
N LEU A 343 -2.40 -10.30 -18.56
CA LEU A 343 -3.53 -10.62 -17.70
C LEU A 343 -4.83 -10.89 -18.47
N ARG A 344 -4.90 -10.51 -19.75
CA ARG A 344 -6.11 -10.62 -20.60
C ARG A 344 -7.31 -9.87 -20.01
N LEU A 345 -7.04 -8.73 -19.40
CA LEU A 345 -8.01 -7.86 -18.74
C LEU A 345 -7.81 -6.42 -19.21
N PRO A 346 -8.85 -5.56 -19.17
CA PRO A 346 -8.65 -4.12 -19.30
C PRO A 346 -7.63 -3.64 -18.26
N ALA A 347 -6.85 -2.62 -18.60
CA ALA A 347 -5.91 -2.00 -17.67
C ALA A 347 -5.84 -0.49 -17.90
N GLN A 348 -5.59 0.23 -16.82
CA GLN A 348 -5.36 1.68 -16.82
C GLN A 348 -4.47 2.09 -15.64
N ILE A 349 -3.86 3.27 -15.73
CA ILE A 349 -3.21 3.91 -14.59
C ILE A 349 -4.29 4.50 -13.69
N GLY A 350 -4.15 4.30 -12.39
CA GLY A 350 -5.06 4.88 -11.41
C GLY A 350 -4.88 6.39 -11.31
N SER A 351 -6.00 7.10 -11.23
CA SER A 351 -6.06 8.53 -10.94
C SER A 351 -7.04 8.74 -9.77
N PRO A 352 -6.77 9.69 -8.86
CA PRO A 352 -7.66 9.98 -7.75
C PRO A 352 -9.09 10.29 -8.23
N ILE A 353 -10.08 9.57 -7.70
CA ILE A 353 -11.51 9.77 -8.03
C ILE A 353 -12.23 10.73 -7.08
N ILE A 354 -11.51 11.26 -6.09
CA ILE A 354 -12.05 12.13 -5.06
C ILE A 354 -11.76 13.58 -5.45
N GLU A 355 -12.72 14.49 -5.21
CA GLU A 355 -12.47 15.91 -5.31
C GLU A 355 -11.47 16.34 -4.23
N ILE A 356 -10.27 16.71 -4.67
CA ILE A 356 -9.19 17.22 -3.83
C ILE A 356 -8.87 18.64 -4.30
N GLY A 357 -8.89 19.61 -3.39
CA GLY A 357 -8.44 20.97 -3.67
C GLY A 357 -6.99 21.22 -3.22
N GLY A 358 -6.51 22.45 -3.42
CA GLY A 358 -5.15 22.86 -3.04
C GLY A 358 -4.07 22.49 -4.06
N LEU A 359 -3.04 21.76 -3.64
CA LEU A 359 -1.87 21.37 -4.47
C LEU A 359 -2.20 20.27 -5.50
N VAL A 360 -3.22 20.49 -6.34
CA VAL A 360 -3.83 19.47 -7.20
C VAL A 360 -2.90 18.98 -8.33
N ASP A 361 -2.06 19.84 -8.88
CA ASP A 361 -1.23 19.53 -10.07
C ASP A 361 -0.23 18.37 -9.86
N LYS A 362 0.04 17.97 -8.61
CA LYS A 362 0.95 16.86 -8.28
C LYS A 362 0.24 15.53 -8.03
N LEU A 363 -1.09 15.53 -7.92
CA LEU A 363 -1.86 14.36 -7.45
C LEU A 363 -2.12 13.31 -8.53
N ASP A 364 -2.06 13.71 -9.80
CA ASP A 364 -2.15 12.79 -10.92
C ASP A 364 -0.89 11.94 -11.10
N ASP A 365 0.23 12.26 -10.42
CA ASP A 365 1.40 11.40 -10.43
C ASP A 365 1.15 10.19 -9.50
N PRO A 366 1.11 8.94 -10.02
CA PRO A 366 0.79 7.74 -9.25
C PRO A 366 1.70 7.52 -8.04
N VAL A 367 2.88 8.14 -8.02
CA VAL A 367 3.81 8.18 -6.90
C VAL A 367 3.20 8.68 -5.60
N TYR A 368 2.18 9.55 -5.64
CA TYR A 368 1.57 10.12 -4.43
C TYR A 368 0.37 9.32 -3.91
N SER A 369 -0.16 8.37 -4.68
CA SER A 369 -1.39 7.63 -4.39
C SER A 369 -1.45 7.08 -2.97
N THR A 370 -0.36 6.46 -2.50
CA THR A 370 -0.29 5.87 -1.15
C THR A 370 -0.34 6.94 -0.07
N SER A 371 0.47 8.00 -0.18
CA SER A 371 0.49 9.09 0.81
C SER A 371 -0.86 9.82 0.91
N VAL A 372 -1.53 10.03 -0.23
CA VAL A 372 -2.87 10.63 -0.28
C VAL A 372 -3.90 9.67 0.32
N GLY A 373 -3.86 8.39 -0.04
CA GLY A 373 -4.72 7.35 0.53
C GLY A 373 -4.59 7.23 2.05
N LEU A 374 -3.37 7.29 2.59
CA LEU A 374 -3.10 7.29 4.03
C LEU A 374 -3.66 8.54 4.71
N MET A 375 -3.52 9.70 4.07
CA MET A 375 -4.07 10.96 4.59
C MET A 375 -5.60 10.88 4.69
N PHE A 376 -6.30 10.39 3.66
CA PHE A 376 -7.74 10.13 3.71
C PHE A 376 -8.11 9.09 4.78
N TRP A 377 -7.34 8.00 4.89
CA TRP A 377 -7.53 6.98 5.91
C TRP A 377 -7.49 7.57 7.33
N GLY A 378 -6.53 8.47 7.58
CA GLY A 378 -6.38 9.17 8.85
C GLY A 378 -7.53 10.14 9.17
N ARG A 379 -8.18 10.72 8.14
CA ARG A 379 -9.38 11.55 8.29
C ARG A 379 -10.58 10.73 8.75
N ASP A 380 -10.90 9.65 8.04
CA ASP A 380 -12.10 8.84 8.30
C ASP A 380 -12.09 8.28 9.73
N HIS A 381 -10.92 7.93 10.27
CA HIS A 381 -10.76 7.49 11.68
C HIS A 381 -11.07 8.58 12.72
N LYS A 382 -10.90 9.86 12.38
CA LYS A 382 -11.25 10.97 13.27
C LYS A 382 -12.73 11.31 13.21
N GLU A 383 -13.37 11.11 12.07
CA GLU A 383 -14.77 11.46 11.84
C GLU A 383 -15.75 10.35 12.26
N SER A 384 -15.39 9.09 12.06
CA SER A 384 -16.33 7.97 12.25
C SER A 384 -16.51 7.53 13.70
N GLY A 385 -15.59 7.86 14.64
CA GLY A 385 -15.62 7.30 16.00
C GLY A 385 -15.49 5.77 16.07
N PHE A 386 -15.56 5.11 14.91
CA PHE A 386 -15.48 3.69 14.66
C PHE A 386 -14.00 3.36 14.49
N SER A 387 -13.36 3.03 15.61
CA SER A 387 -12.05 2.39 15.55
C SER A 387 -12.25 0.99 14.99
N LEU A 388 -11.72 0.71 13.80
CA LEU A 388 -11.12 -0.60 13.60
C LEU A 388 -10.10 -0.73 14.75
N GLU A 389 -10.46 -1.54 15.74
CA GLU A 389 -9.83 -1.47 17.05
C GLU A 389 -8.31 -1.57 16.92
N LYS A 390 -7.65 -0.62 17.57
CA LYS A 390 -6.20 -0.47 17.71
C LYS A 390 -5.52 -1.84 17.59
N THR A 391 -4.69 -2.03 16.57
CA THR A 391 -3.49 -2.85 16.77
C THR A 391 -2.78 -2.17 17.94
N SER A 392 -2.92 -2.71 19.16
CA SER A 392 -2.56 -1.96 20.35
C SER A 392 -1.04 -1.74 20.35
N VAL A 393 -0.62 -0.58 19.83
CA VAL A 393 0.75 -0.09 19.95
C VAL A 393 1.11 0.01 21.45
N SER A 394 0.10 0.16 22.33
CA SER A 394 0.25 0.08 23.79
C SER A 394 0.78 -1.26 24.29
N GLY A 395 0.39 -2.39 23.71
CA GLY A 395 0.89 -3.71 24.11
C GLY A 395 2.38 -3.86 23.77
N VAL A 396 2.77 -3.43 22.57
CA VAL A 396 4.16 -3.42 22.10
C VAL A 396 5.05 -2.46 22.91
N LEU A 397 4.55 -1.26 23.24
CA LEU A 397 5.24 -0.26 24.05
C LEU A 397 5.37 -0.67 25.53
N SER A 398 4.38 -1.37 26.10
CA SER A 398 4.48 -1.88 27.48
C SER A 398 5.55 -2.96 27.64
N ALA A 399 5.74 -3.81 26.63
CA ALA A 399 6.79 -4.82 26.62
C ALA A 399 8.19 -4.20 26.50
N ALA A 400 8.34 -3.15 25.68
CA ALA A 400 9.60 -2.42 25.53
C ALA A 400 10.00 -1.63 26.78
N LYS A 401 9.04 -0.99 27.47
CA LYS A 401 9.29 -0.33 28.76
C LYS A 401 9.61 -1.32 29.89
N GLY A 402 9.07 -2.54 29.83
CA GLY A 402 9.40 -3.62 30.76
C GLY A 402 10.83 -4.12 30.63
N PHE A 403 11.35 -4.22 29.40
CA PHE A 403 12.70 -4.70 29.13
C PHE A 403 13.80 -3.71 29.54
N PHE A 404 13.57 -2.40 29.40
CA PHE A 404 14.52 -1.36 29.82
C PHE A 404 14.62 -1.17 31.34
N LYS A 405 13.61 -1.57 32.11
CA LYS A 405 13.66 -1.54 33.59
C LYS A 405 14.46 -2.70 34.20
N GLN A 406 14.80 -3.74 33.43
CA GLN A 406 15.61 -4.87 33.90
C GLN A 406 17.12 -4.70 33.67
N PHE A 407 17.55 -3.64 32.98
CA PHE A 407 18.96 -3.40 32.62
C PHE A 407 19.53 -2.06 33.10
N LEU A 408 18.87 -1.41 34.06
CA LEU A 408 19.45 -0.30 34.82
C LEU A 408 19.82 -0.81 36.23
N PRO A 409 21.01 -0.48 36.76
CA PRO A 409 21.47 -0.95 38.08
C PRO A 409 20.61 -0.45 39.24
#